data_AF-A0A348WC10-F1
#
_entry.id   AF-A0A348WC10-F1
#
_cell.length_a   1.000
_cell.length_b   1.000
_cell.length_c   1.000
_cell.angle_alpha   90.00
_cell.angle_beta   90.00
_cell.angle_gamma   90.00
#
_symmetry.space_group_name_H-M   'P 1'
#
loop_
_entity.id
_entity.type
_entity.pdbx_description
1 polymer ?
#
loop_
_entity_poly.entity_id
_entity_poly.type
_entity_poly.pdbx_seq_one_letter_code
_entity_poly.pdbx_strand_id
1 'polypeptide(L)'
;YRRDHMPIDVVISPEREVAEAALRRLKYPAAFDSESFLEDEAQLMGLRLEQDCPVLNTPLRQLNDLFSTLRVIVLAVRREGRLFAPDAGDQLFAGDEIYAFAPNEDVPRLLEVFGKTTKRQERVVILGGGNVGLTVAQALEERGGGIRAKMIERNRASAERAADALERTIVLNGDALDATLLNEAGVSRADAVLAVTDDDKTNLLAAVRGKAEGCPLAISLINDPTLIPLMEPMGIDAYINPRATTVSSILRHIRHGRVRGVYSIGDAEAEVIEAQVLSTSSVAGVHIRDIDFPEGVLVGAVKKGHEIHKPSGGLRIEEGDVMVIFALASDVPAVEQLLQVSIDFF
;
A
#
# COMPACT_ATOMS: atom_id res chain seq x y z
N TYR A 1 -13.91 24.47 -28.13
CA TYR A 1 -12.64 23.75 -27.92
C TYR A 1 -12.92 22.25 -28.03
N ARG A 2 -12.49 21.60 -29.13
CA ARG A 2 -12.64 20.15 -29.31
C ARG A 2 -11.62 19.45 -28.41
N ARG A 3 -12.05 18.42 -27.67
CA ARG A 3 -11.22 17.61 -26.75
C ARG A 3 -10.15 16.76 -27.46
N ASP A 4 -10.12 16.75 -28.79
CA ASP A 4 -9.35 15.80 -29.59
C ASP A 4 -7.88 16.22 -29.88
N HIS A 5 -7.39 17.33 -29.32
CA HIS A 5 -6.02 17.82 -29.55
C HIS A 5 -5.35 18.39 -28.29
N MET A 6 -5.50 17.74 -27.14
CA MET A 6 -4.61 18.02 -26.00
C MET A 6 -3.43 17.04 -26.05
N PRO A 7 -2.18 17.51 -26.27
CA PRO A 7 -0.99 16.66 -26.26
C PRO A 7 -0.66 16.30 -24.80
N ILE A 8 -1.45 15.39 -24.23
CA ILE A 8 -1.24 14.85 -22.89
C ILE A 8 -0.76 13.41 -23.06
N ASP A 9 0.52 13.17 -22.75
CA ASP A 9 1.11 11.84 -22.82
C ASP A 9 0.66 10.94 -21.66
N VAL A 10 0.39 11.55 -20.50
CA VAL A 10 0.03 10.85 -19.26
C VAL A 10 -1.05 11.64 -18.51
N VAL A 11 -2.11 10.94 -18.10
CA VAL A 11 -3.14 11.47 -17.19
C VAL A 11 -3.01 10.77 -15.84
N ILE A 12 -2.78 11.53 -14.78
CA ILE A 12 -2.79 11.05 -13.40
C ILE A 12 -4.08 11.55 -12.74
N SER A 13 -4.86 10.66 -12.15
CA SER A 13 -6.04 11.01 -11.36
C SER A 13 -5.77 10.69 -9.88
N PRO A 14 -5.42 11.70 -9.07
CA PRO A 14 -5.19 11.52 -7.64
C PRO A 14 -6.35 10.82 -6.93
N GLU A 15 -7.59 11.15 -7.29
CA GLU A 15 -8.78 10.59 -6.67
C GLU A 15 -8.92 9.09 -6.90
N ARG A 16 -8.58 8.62 -8.12
CA ARG A 16 -8.59 7.18 -8.44
C ARG A 16 -7.50 6.44 -7.70
N GLU A 17 -6.29 6.99 -7.67
CA GLU A 17 -5.15 6.37 -6.98
C GLU A 17 -5.41 6.27 -5.46
N VAL A 18 -6.04 7.29 -4.87
CA VAL A 18 -6.48 7.28 -3.45
C VAL A 18 -7.61 6.27 -3.22
N ALA A 19 -8.58 6.16 -4.13
CA ALA A 19 -9.64 5.16 -4.03
C ALA A 19 -9.08 3.73 -4.12
N GLU A 20 -8.10 3.49 -4.99
CA GLU A 20 -7.39 2.21 -5.07
C GLU A 20 -6.63 1.90 -3.78
N ALA A 21 -5.93 2.88 -3.20
CA ALA A 21 -5.29 2.72 -1.90
C ALA A 21 -6.32 2.36 -0.81
N ALA A 22 -7.49 3.00 -0.78
CA ALA A 22 -8.57 2.66 0.15
C ALA A 22 -9.08 1.22 -0.02
N LEU A 23 -9.25 0.78 -1.25
CA LEU A 23 -9.66 -0.60 -1.55
C LEU A 23 -8.59 -1.61 -1.12
N ARG A 24 -7.29 -1.27 -1.26
CA ARG A 24 -6.19 -2.10 -0.73
C ARG A 24 -6.25 -2.20 0.79
N ARG A 25 -6.52 -1.10 1.51
CA ARG A 25 -6.73 -1.11 2.98
C ARG A 25 -7.85 -2.05 3.41
N LEU A 26 -8.97 -2.02 2.70
CA LEU A 26 -10.11 -2.90 2.97
C LEU A 26 -9.79 -4.37 2.67
N LYS A 27 -8.97 -4.64 1.64
CA LYS A 27 -8.55 -5.99 1.25
C LYS A 27 -7.59 -6.60 2.28
N TYR A 28 -6.69 -5.80 2.85
CA TYR A 28 -5.64 -6.23 3.78
C TYR A 28 -5.72 -5.50 5.12
N PRO A 29 -6.74 -5.79 5.95
CA PRO A 29 -7.00 -5.06 7.19
C PRO A 29 -5.90 -5.22 8.26
N ALA A 30 -5.10 -6.29 8.17
CA ALA A 30 -3.99 -6.53 9.08
C ALA A 30 -2.75 -5.67 8.76
N ALA A 31 -2.74 -4.98 7.62
CA ALA A 31 -1.60 -4.21 7.15
C ALA A 31 -1.86 -2.70 7.31
N PHE A 32 -1.00 -2.03 8.09
CA PHE A 32 -1.02 -0.58 8.22
C PHE A 32 -0.43 0.10 6.98
N ASP A 33 0.29 -0.65 6.13
CA ASP A 33 0.72 -0.21 4.80
C ASP A 33 0.53 -1.27 3.71
N SER A 34 0.19 -0.88 2.48
CA SER A 34 0.06 -1.86 1.39
C SER A 34 0.16 -1.24 -0.01
N GLU A 35 0.96 -1.85 -0.89
CA GLU A 35 1.04 -1.46 -2.30
C GLU A 35 1.21 -2.68 -3.22
N SER A 36 0.58 -2.60 -4.40
CA SER A 36 0.64 -3.64 -5.43
C SER A 36 1.79 -3.41 -6.40
N PHE A 37 2.47 -4.49 -6.78
CA PHE A 37 3.57 -4.49 -7.75
C PHE A 37 3.40 -5.62 -8.76
N LEU A 38 4.19 -5.57 -9.83
CA LEU A 38 4.26 -6.60 -10.86
C LEU A 38 2.90 -6.89 -11.51
N GLU A 39 2.15 -5.83 -11.83
CA GLU A 39 0.79 -5.88 -12.38
C GLU A 39 -0.23 -6.53 -11.43
N ASP A 40 -0.15 -6.16 -10.14
CA ASP A 40 -0.99 -6.71 -9.05
C ASP A 40 -0.75 -8.20 -8.77
N GLU A 41 0.37 -8.79 -9.20
CA GLU A 41 0.74 -10.17 -8.88
C GLU A 41 1.50 -10.30 -7.54
N ALA A 42 2.03 -9.20 -7.01
CA ALA A 42 2.75 -9.16 -5.73
C ALA A 42 2.35 -7.94 -4.88
N GLN A 43 2.59 -8.06 -3.57
CA GLN A 43 2.24 -7.06 -2.57
C GLN A 43 3.46 -6.70 -1.72
N LEU A 44 3.61 -5.41 -1.48
CA LEU A 44 4.32 -4.87 -0.32
C LEU A 44 3.32 -4.73 0.83
N MET A 45 3.68 -5.21 2.03
CA MET A 45 2.85 -5.18 3.23
C MET A 45 3.59 -4.58 4.42
N GLY A 46 3.07 -3.47 4.94
CA GLY A 46 3.45 -2.90 6.23
C GLY A 46 2.70 -3.59 7.36
N LEU A 47 3.40 -4.32 8.23
CA LEU A 47 2.83 -5.06 9.36
C LEU A 47 3.44 -4.59 10.68
N ARG A 48 2.61 -4.31 11.69
CA ARG A 48 3.06 -4.05 13.06
C ARG A 48 3.15 -5.34 13.84
N LEU A 49 4.28 -5.61 14.48
CA LEU A 49 4.52 -6.84 15.23
C LEU A 49 4.03 -6.69 16.68
N GLU A 50 3.06 -7.50 17.06
CA GLU A 50 2.51 -7.53 18.41
C GLU A 50 3.28 -8.51 19.30
N GLN A 51 3.07 -8.44 20.61
CA GLN A 51 3.80 -9.27 21.59
C GLN A 51 3.58 -10.78 21.40
N ASP A 52 2.46 -11.17 20.79
CA ASP A 52 2.08 -12.53 20.48
C ASP A 52 2.56 -13.00 19.09
N CYS A 53 3.29 -12.16 18.36
CA CYS A 53 3.81 -12.52 17.04
C CYS A 53 4.74 -13.76 17.14
N PRO A 54 4.46 -14.85 16.39
CA PRO A 54 5.17 -16.12 16.55
C PRO A 54 6.67 -16.09 16.21
N VAL A 55 7.09 -15.11 15.41
CA VAL A 55 8.44 -15.01 14.82
C VAL A 55 9.34 -14.00 15.51
N LEU A 56 8.92 -13.45 16.66
CA LEU A 56 9.76 -12.54 17.44
C LEU A 56 11.06 -13.21 17.90
N ASN A 57 12.09 -12.38 18.12
CA ASN A 57 13.43 -12.78 18.56
C ASN A 57 14.09 -13.81 17.62
N THR A 58 13.60 -13.95 16.40
CA THR A 58 14.12 -14.89 15.41
C THR A 58 14.86 -14.10 14.32
N PRO A 59 16.13 -14.44 14.01
CA PRO A 59 16.85 -13.81 12.92
C PRO A 59 16.18 -14.02 11.56
N LEU A 60 16.21 -13.03 10.67
CA LEU A 60 15.59 -13.11 9.34
C LEU A 60 16.09 -14.32 8.52
N ARG A 61 17.38 -14.66 8.61
CA ARG A 61 17.94 -15.87 7.97
C ARG A 61 17.24 -17.14 8.46
N GLN A 62 16.98 -17.25 9.75
CA GLN A 62 16.32 -18.42 10.32
C GLN A 62 14.84 -18.50 9.88
N LEU A 63 14.16 -17.36 9.70
CA LEU A 63 12.81 -17.34 9.12
C LEU A 63 12.81 -17.86 7.67
N ASN A 64 13.82 -17.50 6.89
CA ASN A 64 13.98 -18.04 5.54
C ASN A 64 14.19 -19.57 5.54
N ASP A 65 14.91 -20.11 6.53
CA ASP A 65 15.14 -21.55 6.67
C ASP A 65 13.87 -22.29 7.13
N LEU A 66 13.14 -21.73 8.11
CA LEU A 66 11.89 -22.29 8.64
C LEU A 66 10.77 -22.30 7.59
N PHE A 67 10.73 -21.28 6.73
CA PHE A 67 9.70 -21.09 5.71
C PHE A 67 10.31 -21.10 4.30
N SER A 68 11.08 -22.14 3.98
CA SER A 68 11.85 -22.24 2.73
C SER A 68 11.01 -22.17 1.44
N THR A 69 9.74 -22.56 1.48
CA THR A 69 8.82 -22.48 0.33
C THR A 69 8.18 -21.10 0.17
N LEU A 70 8.31 -20.22 1.16
CA LEU A 70 7.65 -18.91 1.19
C LEU A 70 8.53 -17.88 0.47
N ARG A 71 8.03 -17.27 -0.62
CA ARG A 71 8.76 -16.21 -1.34
C ARG A 71 8.48 -14.85 -0.73
N VAL A 72 8.83 -14.73 0.55
CA VAL A 72 8.73 -13.49 1.32
C VAL A 72 10.11 -12.94 1.60
N ILE A 73 10.22 -11.60 1.55
CA ILE A 73 11.39 -10.85 1.99
C ILE A 73 10.94 -9.67 2.86
N VAL A 74 11.58 -9.49 4.00
CA VAL A 74 11.45 -8.25 4.78
C VAL A 74 12.42 -7.23 4.20
N LEU A 75 11.88 -6.18 3.59
CA LEU A 75 12.62 -5.10 2.91
C LEU A 75 13.02 -3.98 3.85
N ALA A 76 12.22 -3.72 4.88
CA ALA A 76 12.52 -2.67 5.84
C ALA A 76 11.97 -3.03 7.22
N VAL A 77 12.63 -2.50 8.24
CA VAL A 77 12.16 -2.49 9.62
C VAL A 77 12.18 -1.06 10.11
N ARG A 78 11.07 -0.60 10.69
CA ARG A 78 11.01 0.63 11.49
C ARG A 78 10.95 0.26 12.95
N ARG A 79 11.94 0.75 13.70
CA ARG A 79 12.08 0.54 15.13
C ARG A 79 12.29 1.89 15.80
N GLU A 80 11.46 2.21 16.79
CA GLU A 80 11.53 3.47 17.54
C GLU A 80 11.56 4.71 16.60
N GLY A 81 10.78 4.65 15.51
CA GLY A 81 10.67 5.72 14.51
C GLY A 81 11.72 5.69 13.40
N ARG A 82 12.83 4.95 13.55
CA ARG A 82 13.90 4.86 12.53
C ARG A 82 13.65 3.72 11.55
N LEU A 83 13.56 4.02 10.26
CA LEU A 83 13.49 3.05 9.16
C LEU A 83 14.90 2.62 8.71
N PHE A 84 15.11 1.32 8.47
CA PHE A 84 16.36 0.79 7.91
C PHE A 84 16.12 -0.49 7.08
N ALA A 85 17.03 -0.77 6.14
CA ALA A 85 17.12 -2.06 5.46
C ALA A 85 17.73 -3.09 6.42
N PRO A 86 17.05 -4.23 6.71
CA PRO A 86 17.58 -5.20 7.65
C PRO A 86 18.57 -6.17 7.00
N ASP A 87 19.54 -6.61 7.78
CA ASP A 87 20.46 -7.68 7.43
C ASP A 87 19.86 -9.07 7.75
N ALA A 88 20.41 -10.11 7.12
CA ALA A 88 19.97 -11.50 7.38
C ALA A 88 20.14 -11.94 8.85
N GLY A 89 21.02 -11.29 9.61
CA GLY A 89 21.23 -11.55 11.03
C GLY A 89 20.29 -10.81 11.97
N ASP A 90 19.57 -9.79 11.47
CA ASP A 90 18.70 -8.97 12.30
C ASP A 90 17.51 -9.74 12.83
N GLN A 91 17.12 -9.41 14.06
CA GLN A 91 15.98 -9.98 14.76
C GLN A 91 14.83 -8.99 14.78
N LEU A 92 13.62 -9.55 14.74
CA LEU A 92 12.37 -8.81 14.86
C LEU A 92 11.89 -8.80 16.31
N PHE A 93 11.45 -7.64 16.78
CA PHE A 93 10.96 -7.44 18.15
C PHE A 93 9.51 -6.93 18.17
N ALA A 94 8.84 -7.09 19.31
CA ALA A 94 7.51 -6.52 19.49
C ALA A 94 7.58 -5.00 19.39
N GLY A 95 6.60 -4.41 18.69
CA GLY A 95 6.57 -2.98 18.38
C GLY A 95 7.30 -2.59 17.11
N ASP A 96 8.07 -3.49 16.49
CA ASP A 96 8.63 -3.24 15.16
C ASP A 96 7.49 -3.13 14.13
N GLU A 97 7.70 -2.24 13.16
CA GLU A 97 6.90 -2.19 11.94
C GLU A 97 7.75 -2.70 10.79
N ILE A 98 7.31 -3.75 10.11
CA ILE A 98 8.06 -4.34 9.01
C ILE A 98 7.38 -4.07 7.68
N TYR A 99 8.18 -3.95 6.62
CA TYR A 99 7.72 -3.94 5.25
C TYR A 99 8.13 -5.25 4.58
N ALA A 100 7.17 -6.15 4.39
CA ALA A 100 7.40 -7.45 3.77
C ALA A 100 6.87 -7.47 2.32
N PHE A 101 7.64 -8.02 1.40
CA PHE A 101 7.25 -8.19 0.00
C PHE A 101 6.98 -9.66 -0.31
N ALA A 102 5.87 -9.94 -0.98
CA ALA A 102 5.43 -11.30 -1.30
C ALA A 102 4.57 -11.37 -2.57
N PRO A 103 4.65 -12.43 -3.37
CA PRO A 103 3.61 -12.76 -4.36
C PRO A 103 2.24 -12.91 -3.70
N ASN A 104 1.16 -12.58 -4.42
CA ASN A 104 -0.22 -12.65 -3.91
C ASN A 104 -0.59 -14.02 -3.31
N GLU A 105 -0.06 -15.10 -3.88
CA GLU A 105 -0.33 -16.46 -3.42
C GLU A 105 0.34 -16.79 -2.07
N ASP A 106 1.43 -16.09 -1.71
CA ASP A 106 2.13 -16.25 -0.45
C ASP A 106 1.62 -15.30 0.65
N VAL A 107 0.83 -14.27 0.29
CA VAL A 107 0.29 -13.28 1.24
C VAL A 107 -0.50 -13.88 2.41
N PRO A 108 -1.44 -14.83 2.21
CA PRO A 108 -2.17 -15.42 3.34
C PRO A 108 -1.23 -16.09 4.35
N ARG A 109 -0.21 -16.78 3.84
CA ARG A 109 0.78 -17.48 4.67
C ARG A 109 1.79 -16.52 5.30
N LEU A 110 2.16 -15.43 4.63
CA LEU A 110 2.89 -14.31 5.23
C LEU A 110 2.16 -13.80 6.48
N LEU A 111 0.87 -13.50 6.35
CA LEU A 111 0.07 -12.99 7.47
C LEU A 111 0.02 -14.01 8.62
N GLU A 112 -0.20 -15.29 8.32
CA GLU A 112 -0.21 -16.37 9.32
C GLU A 112 1.13 -16.48 10.08
N VAL A 113 2.26 -16.43 9.36
CA VAL A 113 3.61 -16.48 9.96
C VAL A 113 3.84 -15.34 10.93
N PHE A 114 3.35 -14.14 10.61
CA PHE A 114 3.43 -12.98 11.49
C PHE A 114 2.30 -12.90 12.53
N GLY A 115 1.49 -13.95 12.69
CA GLY A 115 0.42 -14.05 13.69
C GLY A 115 -0.82 -13.21 13.36
N LYS A 116 -0.96 -12.78 12.11
CA LYS A 116 -2.08 -11.93 11.68
C LYS A 116 -3.24 -12.77 11.18
N THR A 117 -4.45 -12.42 11.64
CA THR A 117 -5.69 -13.07 11.21
C THR A 117 -6.30 -12.34 10.02
N THR A 118 -6.68 -13.08 8.98
CA THR A 118 -7.39 -12.53 7.83
C THR A 118 -8.90 -12.67 8.02
N LYS A 119 -9.57 -11.56 8.34
CA LYS A 119 -11.04 -11.50 8.27
C LYS A 119 -11.45 -10.80 6.98
N ARG A 120 -12.22 -11.50 6.14
CA ARG A 120 -12.83 -10.88 4.97
C ARG A 120 -13.86 -9.85 5.42
N GLN A 121 -13.79 -8.66 4.83
CA GLN A 121 -14.74 -7.60 5.08
C GLN A 121 -16.03 -7.90 4.32
N GLU A 122 -17.19 -7.87 4.98
CA GLU A 122 -18.50 -8.05 4.35
C GLU A 122 -19.33 -6.78 4.37
N ARG A 123 -19.09 -5.89 5.33
CA ARG A 123 -19.86 -4.66 5.53
C ARG A 123 -18.92 -3.48 5.73
N VAL A 124 -19.05 -2.48 4.87
CA VAL A 124 -18.23 -1.27 4.91
C VAL A 124 -19.16 -0.06 5.01
N VAL A 125 -18.84 0.88 5.90
CA VAL A 125 -19.48 2.20 5.95
C VAL A 125 -18.49 3.23 5.45
N ILE A 126 -18.85 3.94 4.39
CA ILE A 126 -18.07 5.01 3.78
C ILE A 126 -18.64 6.35 4.28
N LEU A 127 -17.78 7.20 4.83
CA LEU A 127 -18.13 8.53 5.33
C LEU A 127 -17.52 9.55 4.36
N GLY A 128 -18.38 10.15 3.54
CA GLY A 128 -18.02 11.02 2.42
C GLY A 128 -18.40 10.40 1.07
N GLY A 129 -19.27 11.08 0.34
CA GLY A 129 -19.72 10.78 -1.03
C GLY A 129 -19.12 11.70 -2.08
N GLY A 130 -17.91 12.20 -1.82
CA GLY A 130 -17.09 12.89 -2.81
C GLY A 130 -16.54 11.92 -3.88
N ASN A 131 -15.61 12.40 -4.71
CA ASN A 131 -15.04 11.61 -5.80
C ASN A 131 -14.43 10.28 -5.31
N VAL A 132 -13.61 10.33 -4.25
CA VAL A 132 -12.95 9.15 -3.68
C VAL A 132 -13.98 8.15 -3.14
N GLY A 133 -14.89 8.59 -2.26
CA GLY A 133 -15.88 7.71 -1.65
C GLY A 133 -16.82 7.07 -2.67
N LEU A 134 -17.22 7.82 -3.71
CA LEU A 134 -18.01 7.29 -4.82
C LEU A 134 -17.24 6.23 -5.62
N THR A 135 -15.99 6.50 -5.99
CA THR A 135 -15.15 5.53 -6.73
C THR A 135 -14.92 4.26 -5.91
N VAL A 136 -14.70 4.38 -4.59
CA VAL A 136 -14.59 3.21 -3.70
C VAL A 136 -15.89 2.41 -3.70
N ALA A 137 -17.04 3.07 -3.51
CA ALA A 137 -18.34 2.40 -3.50
C ALA A 137 -18.63 1.67 -4.81
N GLN A 138 -18.38 2.30 -5.96
CA GLN A 138 -18.53 1.68 -7.28
C GLN A 138 -17.64 0.44 -7.45
N ALA A 139 -16.35 0.55 -7.08
CA ALA A 139 -15.44 -0.59 -7.16
C ALA A 139 -15.86 -1.75 -6.23
N LEU A 140 -16.45 -1.45 -5.06
CA LEU A 140 -16.99 -2.49 -4.17
C LEU A 140 -18.22 -3.19 -4.77
N GLU A 141 -19.06 -2.48 -5.53
CA GLU A 141 -20.20 -3.08 -6.25
C GLU A 141 -19.75 -3.99 -7.39
N GLU A 142 -18.74 -3.56 -8.16
CA GLU A 142 -18.23 -4.25 -9.35
C GLU A 142 -17.41 -5.50 -9.01
N ARG A 143 -16.59 -5.48 -7.95
CA ARG A 143 -15.61 -6.54 -7.64
C ARG A 143 -16.23 -7.89 -7.23
N GLY A 144 -17.55 -8.07 -7.30
CA GLY A 144 -18.22 -9.37 -7.14
C GLY A 144 -18.06 -10.01 -5.75
N GLY A 145 -17.48 -9.30 -4.79
CA GLY A 145 -17.04 -9.83 -3.50
C GLY A 145 -18.12 -9.92 -2.42
N GLY A 146 -19.35 -9.50 -2.71
CA GLY A 146 -20.47 -9.51 -1.75
C GLY A 146 -20.36 -8.46 -0.63
N ILE A 147 -19.42 -7.52 -0.74
CA ILE A 147 -19.25 -6.43 0.22
C ILE A 147 -20.47 -5.50 0.12
N ARG A 148 -21.15 -5.30 1.24
CA ARG A 148 -22.27 -4.38 1.36
C ARG A 148 -21.75 -3.04 1.87
N ALA A 149 -21.76 -2.05 0.99
CA ALA A 149 -21.42 -0.68 1.34
C ALA A 149 -22.67 0.10 1.76
N LYS A 150 -22.50 0.99 2.74
CA LYS A 150 -23.38 2.15 2.94
C LYS A 150 -22.54 3.41 2.94
N MET A 151 -23.13 4.51 2.52
CA MET A 151 -22.45 5.81 2.43
C MET A 151 -23.21 6.85 3.24
N ILE A 152 -22.48 7.71 3.95
CA ILE A 152 -23.01 8.94 4.57
C ILE A 152 -22.40 10.13 3.83
N GLU A 153 -23.24 11.04 3.32
CA GLU A 153 -22.79 12.26 2.65
C GLU A 153 -23.60 13.49 3.10
N ARG A 154 -22.91 14.53 3.57
CA ARG A 154 -23.52 15.73 4.14
C ARG A 154 -24.16 16.61 3.07
N ASN A 155 -23.48 16.83 1.96
CA ASN A 155 -23.95 17.67 0.86
C ASN A 155 -25.04 16.93 0.07
N ARG A 156 -26.24 17.51 0.06
CA ARG A 156 -27.41 16.93 -0.61
C ARG A 156 -27.17 16.60 -2.09
N ALA A 157 -26.57 17.53 -2.85
CA ALA A 157 -26.33 17.33 -4.27
C ALA A 157 -25.29 16.22 -4.52
N SER A 158 -24.30 16.06 -3.64
CA SER A 158 -23.36 14.94 -3.72
C SER A 158 -23.99 13.61 -3.33
N ALA A 159 -24.85 13.60 -2.31
CA ALA A 159 -25.60 12.40 -1.93
C ALA A 159 -26.52 11.92 -3.06
N GLU A 160 -27.23 12.84 -3.72
CA GLU A 160 -28.10 12.53 -4.87
C GLU A 160 -27.28 11.98 -6.05
N ARG A 161 -26.16 12.63 -6.39
CA ARG A 161 -25.24 12.13 -7.43
C ARG A 161 -24.72 10.74 -7.13
N ALA A 162 -24.34 10.47 -5.88
CA ALA A 162 -23.87 9.16 -5.49
C ALA A 162 -24.99 8.12 -5.55
N ALA A 163 -26.20 8.47 -5.10
CA ALA A 163 -27.36 7.59 -5.15
C ALA A 163 -27.80 7.26 -6.58
N ASP A 164 -27.67 8.21 -7.52
CA ASP A 164 -27.96 7.99 -8.94
C ASP A 164 -26.92 7.08 -9.62
N ALA A 165 -25.66 7.13 -9.14
CA ALA A 165 -24.53 6.42 -9.73
C ALA A 165 -24.26 5.03 -9.12
N LEU A 166 -24.88 4.71 -7.98
CA LEU A 166 -24.68 3.47 -7.23
C LEU A 166 -25.94 2.61 -7.28
N GLU A 167 -25.81 1.34 -7.64
CA GLU A 167 -26.97 0.46 -7.81
C GLU A 167 -27.33 -0.28 -6.51
N ARG A 168 -26.36 -0.52 -5.63
CA ARG A 168 -26.49 -1.43 -4.48
C ARG A 168 -26.18 -0.75 -3.14
N THR A 169 -25.44 0.34 -3.17
CA THR A 169 -24.99 1.08 -2.00
C THR A 169 -26.09 2.01 -1.51
N ILE A 170 -26.42 1.91 -0.22
CA ILE A 170 -27.39 2.82 0.40
C ILE A 170 -26.68 4.14 0.73
N VAL A 171 -27.18 5.25 0.19
CA VAL A 171 -26.66 6.59 0.48
C VAL A 171 -27.58 7.31 1.46
N LEU A 172 -27.03 7.67 2.62
CA LEU A 172 -27.69 8.46 3.66
C LEU A 172 -27.20 9.90 3.57
N ASN A 173 -28.14 10.86 3.55
CA ASN A 173 -27.79 12.27 3.55
C ASN A 173 -27.75 12.82 4.98
N GLY A 174 -26.58 13.27 5.43
CA GLY A 174 -26.40 13.87 6.75
C GLY A 174 -24.93 13.91 7.20
N ASP A 175 -24.71 14.33 8.45
CA ASP A 175 -23.36 14.50 9.00
C ASP A 175 -22.76 13.16 9.45
N ALA A 176 -21.54 12.87 9.04
CA ALA A 176 -20.77 11.70 9.49
C ALA A 176 -20.42 11.76 11.00
N LEU A 177 -20.60 12.92 11.64
CA LEU A 177 -20.50 13.13 13.07
C LEU A 177 -21.86 13.07 13.79
N ASP A 178 -22.95 12.63 13.13
CA ASP A 178 -24.22 12.36 13.82
C ASP A 178 -24.27 10.90 14.30
N ALA A 179 -24.38 10.70 15.61
CA ALA A 179 -24.45 9.36 16.21
C ALA A 179 -25.69 8.58 15.74
N THR A 180 -26.82 9.27 15.51
CA THR A 180 -28.06 8.66 15.02
C THR A 180 -27.84 8.09 13.63
N LEU A 181 -27.13 8.84 12.78
CA LEU A 181 -26.86 8.47 11.40
C LEU A 181 -25.81 7.35 11.29
N LEU A 182 -24.78 7.36 12.14
CA LEU A 182 -23.83 6.26 12.26
C LEU A 182 -24.53 4.96 12.69
N ASN A 183 -25.51 5.06 13.60
CA ASN A 183 -26.33 3.90 14.01
C ASN A 183 -27.21 3.39 12.85
N GLU A 184 -27.86 4.29 12.11
CA GLU A 184 -28.66 3.95 10.93
C GLU A 184 -27.82 3.32 9.80
N ALA A 185 -26.60 3.82 9.59
CA ALA A 185 -25.62 3.20 8.71
C ALA A 185 -25.20 1.80 9.22
N GLY A 186 -25.36 1.52 10.51
CA GLY A 186 -25.08 0.23 11.12
C GLY A 186 -23.59 0.04 11.38
N VAL A 187 -22.89 1.10 11.76
CA VAL A 187 -21.44 1.11 12.02
C VAL A 187 -21.03 0.06 13.05
N SER A 188 -21.84 -0.16 14.10
CA SER A 188 -21.60 -1.20 15.11
C SER A 188 -21.61 -2.63 14.58
N ARG A 189 -22.16 -2.84 13.37
CA ARG A 189 -22.18 -4.15 12.68
C ARG A 189 -21.34 -4.16 11.41
N ALA A 190 -20.64 -3.07 11.13
CA ALA A 190 -19.73 -2.96 9.99
C ALA A 190 -18.40 -3.61 10.35
N ASP A 191 -17.74 -4.22 9.38
CA ASP A 191 -16.39 -4.73 9.56
C ASP A 191 -15.36 -3.59 9.39
N ALA A 192 -15.69 -2.57 8.59
CA ALA A 192 -14.86 -1.39 8.43
C ALA A 192 -15.64 -0.08 8.29
N VAL A 193 -15.05 1.00 8.79
CA VAL A 193 -15.45 2.39 8.49
C VAL A 193 -14.32 3.08 7.72
N LEU A 194 -14.66 3.76 6.64
CA LEU A 194 -13.73 4.49 5.78
C LEU A 194 -14.15 5.96 5.74
N ALA A 195 -13.35 6.85 6.34
CA ALA A 195 -13.61 8.28 6.35
C ALA A 195 -12.78 9.00 5.28
N VAL A 196 -13.45 9.51 4.25
CA VAL A 196 -12.86 10.04 3.01
C VAL A 196 -13.52 11.37 2.58
N THR A 197 -13.84 12.21 3.57
CA THR A 197 -14.27 13.59 3.35
C THR A 197 -13.09 14.49 2.99
N ASP A 198 -13.37 15.74 2.64
CA ASP A 198 -12.39 16.78 2.30
C ASP A 198 -11.72 17.43 3.54
N ASP A 199 -12.17 17.11 4.76
CA ASP A 199 -11.65 17.66 6.00
C ASP A 199 -11.02 16.58 6.89
N ASP A 200 -9.71 16.68 7.12
CA ASP A 200 -8.95 15.72 7.93
C ASP A 200 -9.50 15.60 9.37
N LYS A 201 -10.00 16.70 9.95
CA LYS A 201 -10.57 16.70 11.31
C LYS A 201 -11.87 15.90 11.37
N THR A 202 -12.72 16.06 10.36
CA THR A 202 -13.94 15.27 10.19
C THR A 202 -13.60 13.80 10.00
N ASN A 203 -12.62 13.49 9.14
CA ASN A 203 -12.21 12.09 8.91
C ASN A 203 -11.71 11.43 10.20
N LEU A 204 -10.85 12.14 10.93
CA LEU A 204 -10.32 11.70 12.21
C LEU A 204 -11.42 11.43 13.25
N LEU A 205 -12.27 12.43 13.51
CA LEU A 205 -13.33 12.31 14.51
C LEU A 205 -14.38 11.27 14.13
N ALA A 206 -14.71 11.14 12.85
CA ALA A 206 -15.70 10.18 12.40
C ALA A 206 -15.16 8.75 12.45
N ALA A 207 -13.88 8.53 12.13
CA ALA A 207 -13.20 7.26 12.34
C ALA A 207 -13.17 6.85 13.82
N VAL A 208 -12.82 7.78 14.71
CA VAL A 208 -12.85 7.53 16.17
C VAL A 208 -14.24 7.20 16.67
N ARG A 209 -15.27 7.92 16.20
CA ARG A 209 -16.65 7.58 16.55
C ARG A 209 -17.04 6.20 16.06
N GLY A 210 -16.66 5.84 14.83
CA GLY A 210 -16.91 4.50 14.32
C GLY A 210 -16.24 3.40 15.16
N LYS A 211 -15.00 3.65 15.60
CA LYS A 211 -14.29 2.77 16.54
C LYS A 211 -15.01 2.66 17.89
N ALA A 212 -15.46 3.79 18.45
CA ALA A 212 -16.19 3.84 19.72
C ALA A 212 -17.56 3.13 19.65
N GLU A 213 -18.22 3.13 18.49
CA GLU A 213 -19.46 2.38 18.21
C GLU A 213 -19.22 0.87 17.98
N GLY A 214 -17.97 0.41 18.02
CA GLY A 214 -17.60 -1.00 17.96
C GLY A 214 -17.18 -1.52 16.58
N CYS A 215 -16.94 -0.64 15.60
CA CYS A 215 -16.38 -1.06 14.31
C CYS A 215 -14.93 -1.52 14.50
N PRO A 216 -14.53 -2.72 14.04
CA PRO A 216 -13.20 -3.25 14.32
C PRO A 216 -12.11 -2.58 13.51
N LEU A 217 -12.39 -2.13 12.27
CA LEU A 217 -11.43 -1.44 11.41
C LEU A 217 -11.88 0.00 11.10
N ALA A 218 -11.05 0.97 11.43
CA ALA A 218 -11.26 2.38 11.12
C ALA A 218 -10.11 2.89 10.22
N ILE A 219 -10.47 3.34 9.02
CA ILE A 219 -9.54 3.88 8.03
C ILE A 219 -9.87 5.35 7.79
N SER A 220 -8.86 6.21 7.81
CA SER A 220 -9.03 7.65 7.61
C SER A 220 -8.15 8.18 6.48
N LEU A 221 -8.70 9.04 5.63
CA LEU A 221 -7.93 9.85 4.70
C LEU A 221 -7.37 11.07 5.45
N ILE A 222 -6.04 11.23 5.42
CA ILE A 222 -5.31 12.28 6.14
C ILE A 222 -4.35 12.97 5.17
N ASN A 223 -4.52 14.27 4.96
CA ASN A 223 -3.64 15.10 4.14
C ASN A 223 -2.52 15.78 4.94
N ASP A 224 -2.80 16.12 6.20
CA ASP A 224 -1.87 16.77 7.12
C ASP A 224 -1.03 15.72 7.88
N PRO A 225 0.28 15.58 7.57
CA PRO A 225 1.13 14.60 8.22
C PRO A 225 1.31 14.86 9.73
N THR A 226 1.05 16.09 10.21
CA THR A 226 1.14 16.41 11.65
C THR A 226 0.08 15.69 12.48
N LEU A 227 -0.96 15.16 11.84
CA LEU A 227 -2.00 14.36 12.50
C LEU A 227 -1.59 12.90 12.67
N ILE A 228 -0.65 12.36 11.88
CA ILE A 228 -0.28 10.93 11.88
C ILE A 228 0.05 10.39 13.29
N PRO A 229 0.85 11.10 14.13
CA PRO A 229 1.15 10.63 15.48
C PRO A 229 -0.07 10.47 16.39
N LEU A 230 -1.21 11.05 16.04
CA LEU A 230 -2.46 10.94 16.80
C LEU A 230 -3.27 9.69 16.42
N MET A 231 -3.00 9.03 15.29
CA MET A 231 -3.82 7.90 14.80
C MET A 231 -3.87 6.75 15.81
N GLU A 232 -2.69 6.29 16.25
CA GLU A 232 -2.57 5.15 17.16
C GLU A 232 -3.19 5.43 18.54
N PRO A 233 -2.88 6.55 19.22
CA PRO A 233 -3.58 6.92 20.46
C PRO A 233 -5.10 7.02 20.34
N MET A 234 -5.60 7.33 19.14
CA MET A 234 -7.03 7.46 18.85
C MET A 234 -7.67 6.14 18.39
N GLY A 235 -6.90 5.06 18.27
CA GLY A 235 -7.40 3.74 17.86
C GLY A 235 -7.79 3.64 16.39
N ILE A 236 -7.20 4.48 15.52
CA ILE A 236 -7.36 4.40 14.07
C ILE A 236 -6.36 3.40 13.51
N ASP A 237 -6.85 2.40 12.79
CA ASP A 237 -6.06 1.23 12.40
C ASP A 237 -5.19 1.48 11.16
N ALA A 238 -5.66 2.33 10.24
CA ALA A 238 -4.90 2.68 9.04
C ALA A 238 -5.28 4.07 8.53
N TYR A 239 -4.38 4.65 7.73
CA TYR A 239 -4.64 5.91 7.03
C TYR A 239 -4.20 5.86 5.57
N ILE A 240 -4.72 6.82 4.81
CA ILE A 240 -4.38 7.04 3.41
C ILE A 240 -3.89 8.48 3.30
N ASN A 241 -2.70 8.67 2.74
CA ASN A 241 -2.13 9.98 2.47
C ASN A 241 -2.21 10.29 0.96
N PRO A 242 -3.18 11.11 0.51
CA PRO A 242 -3.33 11.45 -0.90
C PRO A 242 -2.10 12.08 -1.53
N ARG A 243 -1.31 12.83 -0.75
CA ARG A 243 -0.09 13.48 -1.26
C ARG A 243 0.96 12.43 -1.60
N ALA A 244 1.22 11.50 -0.67
CA ALA A 244 2.17 10.41 -0.90
C ALA A 244 1.75 9.55 -2.10
N THR A 245 0.47 9.17 -2.18
CA THR A 245 -0.05 8.40 -3.32
C THR A 245 0.14 9.15 -4.64
N THR A 246 -0.19 10.44 -4.68
CA THR A 246 -0.03 11.26 -5.90
C THR A 246 1.43 11.41 -6.30
N VAL A 247 2.33 11.61 -5.32
CA VAL A 247 3.79 11.68 -5.55
C VAL A 247 4.28 10.39 -6.18
N SER A 248 3.90 9.22 -5.65
CA SER A 248 4.23 7.93 -6.23
C SER A 248 3.75 7.80 -7.68
N SER A 249 2.51 8.21 -7.98
CA SER A 249 1.97 8.17 -9.35
C SER A 249 2.66 9.11 -10.33
N ILE A 250 3.31 10.19 -9.83
CA ILE A 250 4.13 11.12 -10.62
C ILE A 250 5.54 10.56 -10.81
N LEU A 251 6.18 10.08 -9.74
CA LEU A 251 7.57 9.62 -9.76
C LEU A 251 7.79 8.51 -10.79
N ARG A 252 6.83 7.59 -10.96
CA ARG A 252 6.93 6.53 -11.99
C ARG A 252 7.14 7.06 -13.42
N HIS A 253 6.75 8.31 -13.70
CA HIS A 253 6.88 8.93 -15.03
C HIS A 253 8.10 9.85 -15.16
N ILE A 254 8.71 10.24 -14.03
CA ILE A 254 9.87 11.14 -13.99
C ILE A 254 11.18 10.36 -13.84
N ARG A 255 11.15 9.22 -13.15
CA ARG A 255 12.35 8.43 -12.85
C ARG A 255 13.05 7.93 -14.12
N HIS A 256 14.38 7.98 -14.09
CA HIS A 256 15.23 7.45 -15.15
C HIS A 256 15.29 5.92 -15.12
N GLY A 257 15.52 5.31 -16.29
CA GLY A 257 15.39 3.88 -16.49
C GLY A 257 13.96 3.49 -16.85
N ARG A 258 13.73 2.21 -17.19
CA ARG A 258 12.38 1.72 -17.55
C ARG A 258 11.59 1.37 -16.28
N VAL A 259 11.38 2.38 -15.44
CA VAL A 259 10.62 2.29 -14.19
C VAL A 259 9.14 2.13 -14.51
N ARG A 260 8.52 1.09 -13.94
CA ARG A 260 7.11 0.75 -14.11
C ARG A 260 6.26 1.19 -12.93
N GLY A 261 6.86 1.24 -11.74
CA GLY A 261 6.19 1.60 -10.49
C GLY A 261 7.15 2.15 -9.46
N VAL A 262 6.67 3.08 -8.63
CA VAL A 262 7.40 3.63 -7.49
C VAL A 262 6.41 3.79 -6.36
N TYR A 263 6.78 3.31 -5.17
CA TYR A 263 6.02 3.53 -3.95
C TYR A 263 6.91 4.20 -2.90
N SER A 264 6.40 5.26 -2.28
CA SER A 264 7.12 5.99 -1.24
C SER A 264 6.70 5.47 0.14
N ILE A 265 7.66 5.07 0.96
CA ILE A 265 7.44 4.58 2.32
C ILE A 265 7.62 5.73 3.33
N GLY A 266 6.68 5.84 4.27
CA GLY A 266 6.71 6.88 5.30
C GLY A 266 6.55 8.28 4.71
N ASP A 267 7.38 9.23 5.15
CA ASP A 267 7.47 10.58 4.57
C ASP A 267 8.65 10.67 3.59
N ALA A 268 8.63 9.81 2.57
CA ALA A 268 9.72 9.64 1.59
C ALA A 268 11.08 9.28 2.23
N GLU A 269 11.06 8.49 3.30
CA GLU A 269 12.27 7.95 3.93
C GLU A 269 12.90 6.81 3.11
N ALA A 270 12.09 6.13 2.30
CA ALA A 270 12.51 5.07 1.38
C ALA A 270 11.56 4.95 0.19
N GLU A 271 12.01 4.27 -0.86
CA GLU A 271 11.23 3.95 -2.05
C GLU A 271 11.30 2.45 -2.37
N VAL A 272 10.19 1.90 -2.87
CA VAL A 272 10.17 0.60 -3.54
C VAL A 272 9.93 0.84 -5.03
N ILE A 273 10.90 0.46 -5.84
CA ILE A 273 10.99 0.76 -7.27
C ILE A 273 10.82 -0.55 -8.04
N GLU A 274 9.87 -0.57 -8.97
CA GLU A 274 9.71 -1.62 -9.97
C GLU A 274 10.32 -1.13 -11.28
N ALA A 275 11.36 -1.82 -11.76
CA ALA A 275 12.08 -1.43 -12.97
C ALA A 275 12.32 -2.63 -13.89
N GLN A 276 12.10 -2.42 -15.19
CA GLN A 276 12.49 -3.38 -16.21
C GLN A 276 13.97 -3.20 -16.55
N VAL A 277 14.70 -4.31 -16.54
CA VAL A 277 16.12 -4.37 -16.86
C VAL A 277 16.31 -4.22 -18.37
N LEU A 278 17.15 -3.26 -18.76
CA LEU A 278 17.53 -3.03 -20.15
C LEU A 278 18.84 -3.76 -20.44
N SER A 279 19.07 -4.18 -21.70
CA SER A 279 20.34 -4.84 -22.12
C SER A 279 21.59 -4.04 -21.78
N THR A 280 21.48 -2.71 -21.78
CA THR A 280 22.56 -1.75 -21.55
C THR A 280 22.67 -1.29 -20.09
N SER A 281 21.89 -1.88 -19.19
CA SER A 281 21.99 -1.60 -17.76
C SER A 281 23.17 -2.38 -17.16
N SER A 282 23.84 -1.77 -16.18
CA SER A 282 24.95 -2.39 -15.44
C SER A 282 24.59 -3.69 -14.72
N VAL A 283 23.29 -3.92 -14.47
CA VAL A 283 22.81 -5.14 -13.79
C VAL A 283 22.49 -6.29 -14.76
N ALA A 284 22.42 -6.03 -16.07
CA ALA A 284 22.06 -7.04 -17.06
C ALA A 284 23.17 -8.08 -17.22
N GLY A 285 22.83 -9.36 -17.08
CA GLY A 285 23.78 -10.46 -17.17
C GLY A 285 24.70 -10.61 -15.94
N VAL A 286 24.37 -9.99 -14.82
CA VAL A 286 25.13 -10.07 -13.56
C VAL A 286 24.36 -10.93 -12.55
N HIS A 287 25.06 -11.68 -11.68
CA HIS A 287 24.40 -12.34 -10.56
C HIS A 287 24.12 -11.32 -9.46
N ILE A 288 22.99 -11.45 -8.74
CA ILE A 288 22.61 -10.49 -7.69
C ILE A 288 23.73 -10.22 -6.67
N ARG A 289 24.53 -11.25 -6.32
CA ARG A 289 25.65 -11.08 -5.36
C ARG A 289 26.81 -10.23 -5.87
N ASP A 290 26.94 -10.10 -7.18
CA ASP A 290 28.04 -9.41 -7.86
C ASP A 290 27.63 -7.99 -8.28
N ILE A 291 26.40 -7.57 -7.97
CA ILE A 291 25.94 -6.20 -8.15
C ILE A 291 26.31 -5.39 -6.91
N ASP A 292 26.99 -4.27 -7.12
CA ASP A 292 27.43 -3.36 -6.05
C ASP A 292 26.25 -2.51 -5.51
N PHE A 293 25.32 -3.16 -4.82
CA PHE A 293 24.22 -2.47 -4.14
C PHE A 293 24.74 -1.69 -2.90
N PRO A 294 24.27 -0.45 -2.69
CA PRO A 294 24.49 0.26 -1.42
C PRO A 294 23.88 -0.49 -0.22
N GLU A 295 24.37 -0.23 0.99
CA GLU A 295 23.88 -0.90 2.22
C GLU A 295 22.38 -0.69 2.45
N GLY A 296 21.82 0.46 2.06
CA GLY A 296 20.40 0.77 2.19
C GLY A 296 19.49 0.16 1.11
N VAL A 297 20.00 -0.76 0.28
CA VAL A 297 19.28 -1.30 -0.89
C VAL A 297 19.07 -2.80 -0.77
N LEU A 298 17.84 -3.25 -1.00
CA LEU A 298 17.47 -4.67 -1.02
C LEU A 298 16.63 -4.99 -2.25
N VAL A 299 16.89 -6.14 -2.87
CA VAL A 299 16.00 -6.68 -3.91
C VAL A 299 14.87 -7.45 -3.22
N GLY A 300 13.62 -7.12 -3.55
CA GLY A 300 12.43 -7.80 -3.03
C GLY A 300 11.95 -8.94 -3.90
N ALA A 301 12.03 -8.78 -5.22
CA ALA A 301 11.65 -9.81 -6.19
C ALA A 301 12.29 -9.57 -7.54
N VAL A 302 12.39 -10.65 -8.33
CA VAL A 302 12.73 -10.59 -9.75
C VAL A 302 11.67 -11.38 -10.51
N LYS A 303 10.94 -10.73 -11.41
CA LYS A 303 10.01 -11.37 -12.34
C LYS A 303 10.74 -11.72 -13.62
N LYS A 304 10.88 -13.01 -13.89
CA LYS A 304 11.45 -13.54 -15.15
C LYS A 304 10.30 -14.11 -15.98
N GLY A 305 9.92 -13.40 -17.04
CA GLY A 305 8.73 -13.74 -17.83
C GLY A 305 7.45 -13.68 -16.98
N HIS A 306 6.88 -14.84 -16.67
CA HIS A 306 5.64 -14.96 -15.86
C HIS A 306 5.90 -15.43 -14.42
N GLU A 307 7.13 -15.78 -14.06
CA GLU A 307 7.44 -16.31 -12.74
C GLU A 307 8.09 -15.24 -11.84
N ILE A 308 7.61 -15.14 -10.61
CA ILE A 308 8.19 -14.28 -9.58
C ILE A 308 9.15 -15.11 -8.75
N HIS A 309 10.43 -14.73 -8.79
CA HIS A 309 11.50 -15.38 -8.04
C HIS A 309 11.88 -14.57 -6.81
N LYS A 310 12.06 -15.28 -5.70
CA LYS A 310 12.72 -14.73 -4.52
C LYS A 310 14.20 -14.48 -4.87
N PRO A 311 14.72 -13.26 -4.64
CA PRO A 311 16.11 -12.96 -4.95
C PRO A 311 17.04 -13.79 -4.08
N SER A 312 18.10 -14.27 -4.73
CA SER A 312 19.18 -15.01 -4.10
C SER A 312 20.47 -14.61 -4.78
N GLY A 313 21.60 -14.68 -4.08
CA GLY A 313 22.88 -14.24 -4.65
C GLY A 313 23.29 -15.00 -5.91
N GLY A 314 22.76 -16.20 -6.17
CA GLY A 314 23.03 -16.96 -7.40
C GLY A 314 22.10 -16.62 -8.57
N LEU A 315 21.02 -15.87 -8.34
CA LEU A 315 20.09 -15.50 -9.41
C LEU A 315 20.77 -14.54 -10.38
N ARG A 316 20.79 -14.90 -11.66
CA ARG A 316 21.31 -14.07 -12.73
C ARG A 316 20.20 -13.19 -13.28
N ILE A 317 20.45 -11.89 -13.34
CA ILE A 317 19.54 -10.91 -13.93
C ILE A 317 19.76 -10.89 -15.44
N GLU A 318 18.68 -10.88 -16.21
CA GLU A 318 18.72 -10.87 -17.68
C GLU A 318 17.94 -9.66 -18.23
N GLU A 319 18.20 -9.32 -19.48
CA GLU A 319 17.43 -8.29 -20.17
C GLU A 319 15.94 -8.65 -20.19
N GLY A 320 15.10 -7.66 -19.92
CA GLY A 320 13.65 -7.80 -19.93
C GLY A 320 13.06 -8.26 -18.59
N ASP A 321 13.88 -8.78 -17.67
CA ASP A 321 13.46 -9.06 -16.29
C ASP A 321 12.90 -7.79 -15.63
N VAL A 322 11.96 -7.96 -14.70
CA VAL A 322 11.45 -6.86 -13.88
C VAL A 322 11.90 -7.05 -12.45
N MET A 323 12.68 -6.11 -11.92
CA MET A 323 13.16 -6.13 -10.55
C MET A 323 12.31 -5.23 -9.67
N VAL A 324 12.04 -5.68 -8.44
CA VAL A 324 11.47 -4.85 -7.37
C VAL A 324 12.58 -4.59 -6.36
N ILE A 325 12.93 -3.33 -6.15
CA ILE A 325 14.07 -2.89 -5.37
C ILE A 325 13.58 -1.92 -4.29
N PHE A 326 13.89 -2.20 -3.03
CA PHE A 326 13.78 -1.25 -1.93
C PHE A 326 15.07 -0.45 -1.83
N ALA A 327 14.96 0.86 -1.60
CA ALA A 327 16.09 1.74 -1.33
C ALA A 327 15.72 2.80 -0.29
N LEU A 328 16.60 3.03 0.69
CA LEU A 328 16.52 4.23 1.51
C LEU A 328 16.66 5.49 0.64
N ALA A 329 16.07 6.60 1.07
CA ALA A 329 16.05 7.84 0.29
C ALA A 329 17.44 8.33 -0.14
N SER A 330 18.46 8.11 0.69
CA SER A 330 19.86 8.43 0.38
C SER A 330 20.45 7.61 -0.77
N ASP A 331 19.93 6.41 -1.00
CA ASP A 331 20.49 5.42 -1.93
C ASP A 331 19.71 5.34 -3.25
N VAL A 332 18.54 5.99 -3.35
CA VAL A 332 17.74 6.05 -4.59
C VAL A 332 18.55 6.52 -5.80
N PRO A 333 19.40 7.58 -5.73
CA PRO A 333 20.21 8.00 -6.88
C PRO A 333 21.19 6.92 -7.37
N ALA A 334 21.73 6.10 -6.46
CA ALA A 334 22.63 5.00 -6.82
C ALA A 334 21.86 3.87 -7.53
N VAL A 335 20.64 3.56 -7.07
CA VAL A 335 19.76 2.59 -7.74
C VAL A 335 19.38 3.06 -9.15
N GLU A 336 19.08 4.35 -9.32
CA GLU A 336 18.83 4.90 -10.65
C GLU A 336 20.03 4.74 -11.58
N GLN A 337 21.25 5.01 -11.10
CA GLN A 337 22.46 4.83 -11.91
C GLN A 337 22.67 3.38 -12.34
N LEU A 338 22.39 2.42 -11.44
CA LEU A 338 22.47 0.99 -11.77
C LEU A 338 21.49 0.61 -12.89
N LEU A 339 20.28 1.16 -12.85
CA LEU A 339 19.19 0.90 -13.79
C LEU A 339 19.26 1.72 -15.09
N GLN A 340 20.06 2.79 -15.11
CA GLN A 340 20.27 3.61 -16.29
C GLN A 340 21.05 2.87 -17.38
N VAL A 341 20.85 3.33 -18.61
CA VAL A 341 21.60 2.89 -19.79
C VAL A 341 23.02 3.47 -19.70
N SER A 342 24.05 2.63 -19.73
CA SER A 342 25.43 3.10 -19.84
C SER A 342 25.63 3.89 -21.15
N ILE A 343 26.20 5.09 -21.05
CA ILE A 343 26.44 6.02 -22.18
C ILE A 343 27.39 5.43 -23.23
N ASP A 344 28.11 4.35 -22.93
CA ASP A 344 29.06 3.69 -23.82
C ASP A 344 28.45 3.02 -25.08
N PHE A 345 27.14 3.18 -25.32
CA PHE A 345 26.42 2.66 -26.49
C PHE A 345 25.92 3.73 -27.48
N PHE A 346 26.35 4.99 -27.34
CA PHE A 346 26.07 6.07 -28.31
C PHE A 346 27.29 6.49 -29.13
#